data_AF-A0A397GKN3-F1
#
_entry.id   AF-A0A397GKN3-F1
#
_cell.length_a   1.000
_cell.length_b   1.000
_cell.length_c   1.000
_cell.angle_alpha   90.00
_cell.angle_beta   90.00
_cell.angle_gamma   90.00
#
_symmetry.space_group_name_H-M   'P 1'
#
loop_
_entity.id
_entity.type
_entity.pdbx_description
1 polymer ?
#
loop_
_entity_poly.entity_id
_entity_poly.type
_entity_poly.pdbx_seq_one_letter_code
_entity_poly.pdbx_strand_id
1 'polypeptide(L)'
;MDPIMCTIHCGDFFFKYAALKKGNECYCGNDTIESSYNQINDTLCNKTCSGCLSYNCTTDDKCGGETVYTVYDVKIEDSKVPSNGGNVNILEKLDIISNLKNSSNPRYEPRFLNCIKDSSICYKRILNSTEVYETGVDTIDKCITYCNSKGIFKYAGLQAGSQCFCGNDFTSKEINLSLERCSTSCVGNRSQICGGFFALSVYNASNTKSGGGLSKTKIIGITIGSVVGVIKQ
;
A
#
# COMPACT_ATOMS: atom_id res chain seq x y z
N MET A 1 -9.53 -7.27 5.36
CA MET A 1 -8.41 -6.90 4.49
C MET A 1 -8.82 -7.29 3.09
N ASP A 2 -8.82 -6.36 2.14
CA ASP A 2 -9.16 -6.67 0.74
C ASP A 2 -8.01 -7.40 0.00
N PRO A 3 -8.29 -8.02 -1.17
CA PRO A 3 -7.29 -8.78 -1.92
C PRO A 3 -6.10 -7.97 -2.38
N ILE A 4 -6.30 -6.72 -2.76
CA ILE A 4 -5.22 -5.83 -3.21
C ILE A 4 -4.27 -5.58 -2.04
N MET A 5 -4.79 -5.26 -0.86
CA MET A 5 -3.95 -5.09 0.33
C MET A 5 -3.18 -6.37 0.70
N CYS A 6 -3.83 -7.53 0.61
CA CYS A 6 -3.19 -8.79 0.96
C CYS A 6 -2.07 -9.16 -0.02
N THR A 7 -2.28 -8.96 -1.32
CA THR A 7 -1.26 -9.21 -2.35
C THR A 7 -0.07 -8.24 -2.25
N ILE A 8 -0.30 -6.96 -1.92
CA ILE A 8 0.78 -6.01 -1.64
C ILE A 8 1.58 -6.47 -0.43
N HIS A 9 0.90 -6.79 0.68
CA HIS A 9 1.56 -7.23 1.90
C HIS A 9 2.41 -8.48 1.67
N CYS A 10 1.88 -9.50 1.01
CA CYS A 10 2.64 -10.70 0.72
C CYS A 10 3.80 -10.44 -0.26
N GLY A 11 3.60 -9.59 -1.26
CA GLY A 11 4.67 -9.17 -2.17
C GLY A 11 5.77 -8.36 -1.51
N ASP A 12 5.43 -7.60 -0.46
CA ASP A 12 6.39 -6.84 0.35
C ASP A 12 7.36 -7.73 1.14
N PHE A 13 6.99 -9.00 1.36
CA PHE A 13 7.82 -10.03 1.98
C PHE A 13 8.23 -11.14 0.99
N PHE A 14 8.08 -10.89 -0.32
CA PHE A 14 8.51 -11.80 -1.40
C PHE A 14 7.82 -13.15 -1.42
N PHE A 15 6.58 -13.19 -0.94
CA PHE A 15 5.72 -14.34 -1.14
C PHE A 15 5.08 -14.29 -2.52
N LYS A 16 5.10 -15.43 -3.22
CA LYS A 16 4.50 -15.60 -4.56
C LYS A 16 2.97 -15.60 -4.53
N TYR A 17 2.38 -15.98 -3.40
CA TYR A 17 0.94 -16.11 -3.24
C TYR A 17 0.46 -15.37 -2.01
N ALA A 18 -0.74 -14.82 -2.14
CA ALA A 18 -1.51 -14.25 -1.04
C ALA A 18 -2.84 -14.98 -0.95
N ALA A 19 -3.29 -15.29 0.26
CA ALA A 19 -4.54 -16.00 0.49
C ALA A 19 -5.39 -15.29 1.55
N LEU A 20 -6.68 -15.18 1.28
CA LEU A 20 -7.65 -14.56 2.18
C LEU A 20 -8.62 -15.59 2.75
N LYS A 21 -8.95 -15.44 4.03
CA LYS A 21 -9.92 -16.27 4.75
C LYS A 21 -10.78 -15.41 5.68
N LYS A 22 -12.01 -15.87 5.95
CA LYS A 22 -12.95 -15.23 6.90
C LYS A 22 -13.22 -13.74 6.64
N GLY A 23 -13.00 -13.24 5.43
CA GLY A 23 -13.23 -11.84 5.07
C GLY A 23 -12.07 -10.89 5.38
N ASN A 24 -11.11 -11.25 6.23
CA ASN A 24 -10.04 -10.34 6.63
C ASN A 24 -8.68 -10.95 6.99
N GLU A 25 -8.58 -12.26 7.15
CA GLU A 25 -7.31 -12.91 7.49
C GLU A 25 -6.48 -13.08 6.22
N CYS A 26 -5.28 -12.50 6.20
CA CYS A 26 -4.34 -12.57 5.08
C CYS A 26 -3.18 -13.51 5.40
N TYR A 27 -2.86 -14.39 4.46
CA TYR A 27 -1.80 -15.40 4.55
C TYR A 27 -0.90 -15.30 3.33
N CYS A 28 0.40 -15.55 3.51
CA CYS A 28 1.38 -15.46 2.45
C CYS A 28 2.12 -16.80 2.30
N GLY A 29 2.46 -17.18 1.06
CA GLY A 29 3.11 -18.46 0.79
C GLY A 29 3.91 -18.48 -0.51
N ASN A 30 4.84 -19.43 -0.61
CA ASN A 30 5.68 -19.66 -1.79
C ASN A 30 5.45 -21.02 -2.44
N ASP A 31 4.79 -21.93 -1.74
CA ASP A 31 4.59 -23.30 -2.20
C ASP A 31 3.60 -23.33 -3.36
N THR A 32 3.82 -24.27 -4.28
CA THR A 32 2.85 -24.58 -5.33
C THR A 32 1.55 -25.01 -4.66
N ILE A 33 0.46 -24.30 -4.94
CA ILE A 33 -0.86 -24.53 -4.34
C ILE A 33 -1.27 -26.02 -4.44
N GLU A 34 -0.86 -26.70 -5.51
CA GLU A 34 -1.15 -28.10 -5.81
C GLU A 34 -0.51 -29.13 -4.86
N SER A 35 0.56 -28.80 -4.12
CA SER A 35 1.31 -29.79 -3.32
C SER A 35 0.81 -29.96 -1.88
N SER A 36 -0.03 -29.04 -1.38
CA SER A 36 -0.46 -29.04 0.03
C SER A 36 -1.92 -28.65 0.24
N TYR A 37 -2.65 -28.33 -0.84
CA TYR A 37 -4.01 -27.86 -0.76
C TYR A 37 -4.85 -28.41 -1.90
N ASN A 38 -6.15 -28.59 -1.63
CA ASN A 38 -7.11 -29.04 -2.64
C ASN A 38 -7.87 -27.84 -3.19
N GLN A 39 -7.90 -27.69 -4.52
CA GLN A 39 -8.79 -26.74 -5.19
C GLN A 39 -10.25 -27.16 -4.98
N ILE A 40 -11.10 -26.20 -4.65
CA ILE A 40 -12.51 -26.43 -4.36
C ILE A 40 -13.39 -25.46 -5.15
N ASN A 41 -14.70 -25.67 -5.08
CA ASN A 41 -15.67 -24.81 -5.74
C ASN A 41 -15.66 -23.39 -5.14
N ASP A 42 -15.55 -22.43 -6.03
CA ASP A 42 -15.63 -20.99 -5.83
C ASP A 42 -16.82 -20.49 -5.01
N THR A 43 -17.95 -21.22 -4.99
CA THR A 43 -19.14 -20.88 -4.21
C THR A 43 -18.93 -20.94 -2.70
N LEU A 44 -17.92 -21.69 -2.24
CA LEU A 44 -17.57 -21.80 -0.83
C LEU A 44 -16.80 -20.58 -0.33
N CYS A 45 -16.26 -19.77 -1.24
CA CYS A 45 -15.72 -18.46 -0.95
C CYS A 45 -16.86 -17.41 -0.97
N ASN A 46 -17.66 -17.43 0.09
CA ASN A 46 -18.83 -16.56 0.22
C ASN A 46 -18.63 -15.42 1.24
N LYS A 47 -17.41 -15.22 1.75
CA LYS A 47 -17.15 -14.15 2.71
C LYS A 47 -16.84 -12.86 1.97
N THR A 48 -17.65 -11.85 2.28
CA THR A 48 -17.39 -10.46 1.93
C THR A 48 -16.13 -9.98 2.64
N CYS A 49 -15.31 -9.20 1.92
CA CYS A 49 -14.15 -8.54 2.49
C CYS A 49 -14.56 -7.54 3.57
N SER A 50 -13.96 -7.62 4.77
CA SER A 50 -14.31 -6.73 5.91
C SER A 50 -13.90 -5.26 5.71
N GLY A 51 -13.36 -4.92 4.55
CA GLY A 51 -13.04 -3.55 4.16
C GLY A 51 -12.69 -3.53 2.69
N CYS A 52 -13.18 -2.51 1.98
CA CYS A 52 -12.82 -2.19 0.61
C CYS A 52 -12.11 -0.82 0.66
N LEU A 53 -10.81 -0.86 0.95
CA LEU A 53 -10.00 0.35 1.14
C LEU A 53 -9.09 0.64 -0.06
N SER A 54 -8.91 -0.33 -0.95
CA SER A 54 -8.14 -0.21 -2.19
C SER A 54 -8.97 0.39 -3.33
N TYR A 55 -8.31 1.03 -4.30
CA TYR A 55 -8.98 1.80 -5.36
C TYR A 55 -9.79 1.01 -6.39
N ASN A 56 -9.66 -0.32 -6.39
CA ASN A 56 -10.28 -1.19 -7.36
C ASN A 56 -10.89 -2.43 -6.69
N CYS A 57 -11.22 -2.33 -5.39
CA CYS A 57 -11.96 -3.39 -4.74
C CYS A 57 -13.44 -3.28 -5.07
N THR A 58 -14.06 -4.44 -5.26
CA THR A 58 -15.50 -4.56 -5.55
C THR A 58 -16.17 -5.39 -4.48
N THR A 59 -17.50 -5.31 -4.37
CA THR A 59 -18.27 -6.23 -3.50
C THR A 59 -18.21 -7.68 -3.99
N ASP A 60 -17.78 -7.89 -5.22
CA ASP A 60 -17.62 -9.20 -5.84
C ASP A 60 -16.25 -9.84 -5.53
N ASP A 61 -15.36 -9.08 -4.88
CA ASP A 61 -14.07 -9.59 -4.45
C ASP A 61 -14.23 -10.68 -3.39
N LYS A 62 -13.50 -11.77 -3.61
CA LYS A 62 -13.60 -13.01 -2.84
C LYS A 62 -12.60 -13.02 -1.68
N CYS A 63 -13.06 -12.89 -0.45
CA CYS A 63 -12.19 -12.88 0.74
C CYS A 63 -12.24 -14.19 1.54
N GLY A 64 -12.25 -15.31 0.83
CA GLY A 64 -12.30 -16.66 1.37
C GLY A 64 -13.67 -17.09 1.89
N GLY A 65 -13.66 -18.15 2.69
CA GLY A 65 -14.82 -18.69 3.38
C GLY A 65 -14.51 -18.92 4.87
N GLU A 66 -15.43 -19.57 5.58
CA GLU A 66 -15.20 -19.92 6.99
C GLU A 66 -14.04 -20.92 7.17
N THR A 67 -13.94 -21.88 6.25
CA THR A 67 -12.94 -22.96 6.28
C THR A 67 -12.04 -23.00 5.06
N VAL A 68 -12.21 -22.07 4.12
CA VAL A 68 -11.59 -22.10 2.80
C VAL A 68 -10.91 -20.78 2.48
N TYR A 69 -9.91 -20.81 1.62
CA TYR A 69 -9.11 -19.65 1.24
C TYR A 69 -9.38 -19.26 -0.21
N THR A 70 -9.39 -17.96 -0.51
CA THR A 70 -9.21 -17.48 -1.88
C THR A 70 -7.76 -17.13 -2.08
N VAL A 71 -7.15 -17.67 -3.13
CA VAL A 71 -5.72 -17.46 -3.43
C VAL A 71 -5.57 -16.56 -4.64
N TYR A 72 -4.65 -15.62 -4.49
CA TYR A 72 -4.28 -14.62 -5.47
C TYR A 72 -2.79 -14.77 -5.80
N ASP A 73 -2.45 -14.66 -7.08
CA ASP A 73 -1.08 -14.52 -7.52
C ASP A 73 -0.54 -13.17 -7.05
N VAL A 74 0.66 -13.17 -6.50
CA VAL A 74 1.40 -11.93 -6.28
C VAL A 74 2.24 -11.68 -7.52
N LYS A 75 1.65 -11.01 -8.52
CA LYS A 75 2.39 -10.58 -9.72
C LYS A 75 3.42 -9.53 -9.31
N ILE A 76 4.70 -9.84 -9.42
CA ILE A 76 5.80 -8.89 -9.29
C ILE A 76 6.30 -8.67 -10.73
N GLU A 77 6.10 -7.48 -11.30
CA GLU A 77 6.62 -7.22 -12.65
C GLU A 77 8.17 -7.14 -12.60
N ASP A 78 8.83 -8.20 -13.09
CA ASP A 78 10.27 -8.48 -13.04
C ASP A 78 11.20 -7.45 -13.71
N SER A 79 10.68 -6.37 -14.31
CA SER A 79 11.46 -5.58 -15.27
C SER A 79 12.43 -4.54 -14.68
N LYS A 80 12.41 -4.26 -13.37
CA LYS A 80 13.41 -3.41 -12.68
C LYS A 80 13.63 -3.82 -11.22
N VAL A 81 13.71 -5.11 -11.05
CA VAL A 81 14.39 -5.76 -9.94
C VAL A 81 15.83 -5.19 -9.87
N PRO A 82 16.26 -4.47 -8.79
CA PRO A 82 17.69 -4.32 -8.52
C PRO A 82 18.30 -5.72 -8.53
N SER A 83 19.53 -5.92 -9.02
CA SER A 83 20.14 -7.22 -9.39
C SER A 83 20.06 -8.38 -8.37
N ASN A 84 19.45 -8.16 -7.21
CA ASN A 84 19.10 -9.08 -6.13
C ASN A 84 17.61 -9.53 -6.11
N GLY A 85 16.84 -9.44 -7.21
CA GLY A 85 15.49 -10.03 -7.28
C GLY A 85 14.29 -9.12 -6.97
N GLY A 86 14.46 -7.78 -6.89
CA GLY A 86 13.34 -6.86 -6.59
C GLY A 86 13.05 -6.77 -5.11
N ASN A 87 13.93 -7.39 -4.32
CA ASN A 87 13.70 -7.66 -2.94
C ASN A 87 14.12 -6.51 -2.05
N VAL A 88 13.34 -5.42 -1.97
CA VAL A 88 13.53 -4.39 -0.93
C VAL A 88 13.04 -4.94 0.40
N ASN A 89 13.91 -5.61 1.14
CA ASN A 89 13.57 -6.22 2.42
C ASN A 89 13.16 -5.14 3.46
N ILE A 90 12.54 -5.53 4.56
CA ILE A 90 12.09 -4.56 5.59
C ILE A 90 13.22 -3.65 6.09
N LEU A 91 14.46 -4.14 6.18
CA LEU A 91 15.61 -3.34 6.58
C LEU A 91 15.97 -2.30 5.52
N GLU A 92 15.91 -2.65 4.23
CA GLU A 92 16.11 -1.72 3.13
C GLU A 92 14.96 -0.70 3.03
N LYS A 93 13.71 -1.11 3.32
CA LYS A 93 12.58 -0.17 3.43
C LYS A 93 12.79 0.82 4.57
N LEU A 94 13.22 0.33 5.73
CA LEU A 94 13.56 1.17 6.88
C LEU A 94 14.74 2.09 6.57
N ASP A 95 15.74 1.63 5.81
CA ASP A 95 16.86 2.43 5.35
C ASP A 95 16.41 3.53 4.36
N ILE A 96 15.55 3.21 3.40
CA ILE A 96 14.92 4.18 2.49
C ILE A 96 14.17 5.25 3.30
N ILE A 97 13.32 4.86 4.25
CA ILE A 97 12.57 5.80 5.08
C ILE A 97 13.51 6.66 5.94
N SER A 98 14.55 6.06 6.51
CA SER A 98 15.58 6.76 7.31
C SER A 98 16.33 7.80 6.47
N ASN A 99 16.75 7.42 5.26
CA ASN A 99 17.45 8.30 4.32
C ASN A 99 16.55 9.45 3.85
N LEU A 100 15.27 9.20 3.57
CA LEU A 100 14.29 10.26 3.24
C LEU A 100 14.07 11.23 4.41
N LYS A 101 14.06 10.73 5.65
CA LYS A 101 13.90 11.56 6.86
C LYS A 101 15.13 12.43 7.13
N ASN A 102 16.33 11.89 6.90
CA ASN A 102 17.60 12.54 7.20
C ASN A 102 18.15 13.39 6.04
N SER A 103 17.57 13.31 4.85
CA SER A 103 17.98 14.14 3.71
C SER A 103 17.70 15.62 3.97
N SER A 104 18.78 16.40 4.12
CA SER A 104 18.77 17.86 4.09
C SER A 104 18.84 18.42 2.68
N ASN A 105 19.00 17.56 1.67
CA ASN A 105 19.14 17.97 0.28
C ASN A 105 17.75 18.20 -0.35
N PRO A 106 17.40 19.44 -0.72
CA PRO A 106 16.09 19.80 -1.28
C PRO A 106 15.81 19.18 -2.67
N ARG A 107 16.75 18.42 -3.24
CA ARG A 107 16.54 17.63 -4.47
C ARG A 107 15.89 16.27 -4.21
N TYR A 108 15.91 15.77 -2.98
CA TYR A 108 15.17 14.56 -2.60
C TYR A 108 13.78 14.97 -2.12
N GLU A 109 13.00 15.51 -3.05
CA GLU A 109 11.56 15.58 -2.90
C GLU A 109 10.98 14.28 -3.46
N PRO A 110 10.07 13.63 -2.72
CA PRO A 110 9.34 14.13 -1.56
C PRO A 110 9.96 13.85 -0.17
N ARG A 111 9.96 14.86 0.71
CA ARG A 111 10.52 14.75 2.08
C ARG A 111 9.56 14.02 3.01
N PHE A 112 9.92 12.79 3.40
CA PHE A 112 9.23 12.04 4.45
C PHE A 112 9.38 12.75 5.81
N LEU A 113 8.27 12.97 6.49
CA LEU A 113 8.23 13.64 7.79
C LEU A 113 8.06 12.62 8.91
N ASN A 114 7.03 11.79 8.84
CA ASN A 114 6.67 10.92 9.95
C ASN A 114 5.76 9.75 9.54
N CYS A 115 5.78 8.70 10.37
CA CYS A 115 4.79 7.62 10.35
C CYS A 115 3.79 7.86 11.50
N ILE A 116 2.52 8.09 11.16
CA ILE A 116 1.49 8.38 12.16
C ILE A 116 0.30 7.43 12.05
N LYS A 117 -0.34 7.15 13.18
CA LYS A 117 -1.60 6.41 13.27
C LYS A 117 -2.71 7.24 12.67
N ASP A 118 -3.52 6.62 11.83
CA ASP A 118 -4.78 7.19 11.36
C ASP A 118 -5.97 6.61 12.14
N SER A 119 -7.08 7.34 12.17
CA SER A 119 -8.32 6.90 12.82
C SER A 119 -9.33 6.42 11.79
N SER A 120 -10.00 5.31 12.10
CA SER A 120 -11.15 4.79 11.37
C SER A 120 -12.48 5.18 12.00
N ILE A 121 -12.46 5.88 13.15
CA ILE A 121 -13.65 6.12 13.96
C ILE A 121 -14.24 7.50 13.62
N CYS A 122 -15.51 7.51 13.21
CA CYS A 122 -16.36 8.68 12.99
C CYS A 122 -15.82 9.71 11.97
N TYR A 123 -15.28 9.26 10.82
CA TYR A 123 -14.78 10.12 9.73
C TYR A 123 -13.71 11.15 10.11
N LYS A 124 -13.16 11.08 11.33
CA LYS A 124 -12.07 11.95 11.79
C LYS A 124 -10.72 11.36 11.40
N ARG A 125 -10.40 11.37 10.09
CA ARG A 125 -9.03 11.08 9.63
C ARG A 125 -8.06 12.11 10.24
N ILE A 126 -6.82 11.72 10.48
CA ILE A 126 -5.84 12.62 11.09
C ILE A 126 -5.40 13.72 10.11
N LEU A 127 -5.25 13.37 8.83
CA LEU A 127 -5.12 14.34 7.74
C LEU A 127 -6.51 14.57 7.13
N ASN A 128 -7.35 15.37 7.81
CA ASN A 128 -8.73 15.67 7.41
C ASN A 128 -8.97 17.17 7.23
N SER A 129 -8.25 17.81 6.32
CA SER A 129 -8.46 19.24 6.14
C SER A 129 -9.71 19.58 5.32
N THR A 130 -10.22 18.71 4.43
CA THR A 130 -11.45 18.90 3.62
C THR A 130 -11.83 17.67 2.75
N GLU A 131 -11.84 16.44 3.29
CA GLU A 131 -12.25 15.20 2.54
C GLU A 131 -11.63 14.99 1.14
N VAL A 132 -10.43 15.55 0.91
CA VAL A 132 -9.70 15.34 -0.34
C VAL A 132 -8.89 14.06 -0.19
N TYR A 133 -9.55 12.92 -0.42
CA TYR A 133 -8.90 11.62 -0.57
C TYR A 133 -9.11 11.08 -1.97
N GLU A 134 -8.09 10.44 -2.51
CA GLU A 134 -8.15 9.79 -3.82
C GLU A 134 -7.64 8.36 -3.66
N THR A 135 -8.33 7.43 -4.31
CA THR A 135 -7.90 6.05 -4.40
C THR A 135 -7.30 5.83 -5.78
N GLY A 136 -6.21 5.06 -5.87
CA GLY A 136 -5.53 4.80 -7.15
C GLY A 136 -4.39 5.77 -7.40
N VAL A 137 -4.08 6.56 -6.37
CA VAL A 137 -2.81 7.23 -6.22
C VAL A 137 -1.78 6.18 -5.84
N ASP A 138 -1.04 5.76 -6.84
CA ASP A 138 -0.18 4.57 -6.81
C ASP A 138 1.30 4.91 -6.55
N THR A 139 1.62 6.19 -6.31
CA THR A 139 2.98 6.71 -6.06
C THR A 139 2.94 7.94 -5.14
N ILE A 140 4.04 8.24 -4.45
CA ILE A 140 4.15 9.42 -3.57
C ILE A 140 3.99 10.70 -4.39
N ASP A 141 4.60 10.75 -5.57
CA ASP A 141 4.58 11.92 -6.46
C ASP A 141 3.16 12.27 -6.91
N LYS A 142 2.35 11.26 -7.25
CA LYS A 142 0.94 11.48 -7.59
C LYS A 142 0.14 12.02 -6.41
N CYS A 143 0.41 11.55 -5.19
CA CYS A 143 -0.30 12.03 -4.00
C CYS A 143 0.01 13.49 -3.72
N ILE A 144 1.28 13.88 -3.81
CA ILE A 144 1.69 15.27 -3.60
C ILE A 144 1.14 16.17 -4.71
N THR A 145 1.19 15.72 -5.96
CA THR A 145 0.60 16.45 -7.09
C THR A 145 -0.90 16.66 -6.88
N TYR A 146 -1.60 15.61 -6.45
CA TYR A 146 -3.01 15.67 -6.12
C TYR A 146 -3.30 16.70 -5.02
N CYS A 147 -2.59 16.62 -3.89
CA CYS A 147 -2.75 17.56 -2.78
C CYS A 147 -2.40 19.01 -3.17
N ASN A 148 -1.42 19.20 -4.06
CA ASN A 148 -1.12 20.53 -4.58
C ASN A 148 -2.23 21.06 -5.48
N SER A 149 -2.80 20.21 -6.34
CA SER A 149 -3.87 20.60 -7.27
C SER A 149 -5.20 20.97 -6.61
N LYS A 150 -5.46 20.47 -5.40
CA LYS A 150 -6.77 20.61 -4.71
C LYS A 150 -6.87 21.81 -3.77
N GLY A 151 -5.80 22.57 -3.59
CA GLY A 151 -5.79 23.74 -2.72
C GLY A 151 -4.44 24.08 -2.08
N ILE A 152 -3.34 23.51 -2.57
CA ILE A 152 -1.98 23.64 -2.01
C ILE A 152 -2.00 23.28 -0.52
N PHE A 153 -2.18 21.99 -0.25
CA PHE A 153 -2.06 21.47 1.11
C PHE A 153 -0.60 21.39 1.55
N LYS A 154 -0.34 21.61 2.84
CA LYS A 154 1.03 21.53 3.37
C LYS A 154 1.58 20.12 3.38
N TYR A 155 0.71 19.13 3.53
CA TYR A 155 1.07 17.74 3.75
C TYR A 155 0.25 16.81 2.86
N ALA A 156 0.93 15.78 2.37
CA ALA A 156 0.34 14.62 1.73
C ALA A 156 0.59 13.38 2.60
N GLY A 157 -0.45 12.62 2.88
CA GLY A 157 -0.39 11.39 3.65
C GLY A 157 -0.78 10.20 2.78
N LEU A 158 0.07 9.19 2.72
CA LEU A 158 -0.23 7.96 2.02
C LEU A 158 -0.55 6.85 3.01
N GLN A 159 -1.63 6.12 2.75
CA GLN A 159 -2.07 4.98 3.55
C GLN A 159 -2.28 3.77 2.64
N ALA A 160 -2.02 2.58 3.18
CA ALA A 160 -2.45 1.33 2.56
C ALA A 160 -2.01 1.19 1.08
N GLY A 161 -0.83 1.69 0.73
CA GLY A 161 -0.24 1.51 -0.61
C GLY A 161 -0.89 2.29 -1.76
N SER A 162 -2.11 2.80 -1.60
CA SER A 162 -2.92 3.33 -2.70
C SER A 162 -3.86 4.48 -2.33
N GLN A 163 -3.94 4.84 -1.05
CA GLN A 163 -4.80 5.91 -0.57
C GLN A 163 -3.97 7.17 -0.34
N CYS A 164 -4.48 8.31 -0.80
CA CYS A 164 -3.88 9.61 -0.60
C CYS A 164 -4.79 10.52 0.22
N PHE A 165 -4.22 11.26 1.18
CA PHE A 165 -4.91 12.19 2.06
C PHE A 165 -4.17 13.52 2.09
N CYS A 166 -4.90 14.62 2.13
CA CYS A 166 -4.30 15.97 2.14
C CYS A 166 -4.66 16.75 3.41
N GLY A 167 -3.66 17.43 3.98
CA GLY A 167 -3.81 18.14 5.24
C GLY A 167 -2.91 19.36 5.35
N ASN A 168 -3.35 20.33 6.16
CA ASN A 168 -2.54 21.48 6.54
C ASN A 168 -1.97 21.38 7.96
N ASP A 169 -2.40 20.37 8.71
CA ASP A 169 -1.96 20.08 10.06
C ASP A 169 -2.08 18.58 10.36
N PHE A 170 -1.20 18.08 11.21
CA PHE A 170 -1.26 16.76 11.85
C PHE A 170 -0.52 16.87 13.20
N THR A 171 -1.23 17.24 14.26
CA THR A 171 -0.61 17.55 15.56
C THR A 171 -1.07 16.62 16.68
N SER A 172 -0.26 15.60 16.98
CA SER A 172 -0.09 15.03 18.33
C SER A 172 1.18 14.15 18.36
N LYS A 173 1.88 14.06 19.50
CA LYS A 173 2.99 13.08 19.65
C LYS A 173 2.47 11.65 19.85
N GLU A 174 1.23 11.52 20.35
CA GLU A 174 0.58 10.25 20.68
C GLU A 174 0.14 9.45 19.45
N ILE A 175 0.19 10.06 18.26
CA ILE A 175 -0.11 9.38 16.99
C ILE A 175 1.15 8.82 16.32
N ASN A 176 2.36 9.06 16.81
CA ASN A 176 3.56 8.52 16.16
C ASN A 176 3.61 7.00 16.25
N LEU A 177 3.92 6.34 15.14
CA LEU A 177 4.10 4.89 15.04
C LEU A 177 5.56 4.55 14.71
N SER A 178 5.94 3.28 14.91
CA SER A 178 7.19 2.76 14.37
C SER A 178 7.16 2.82 12.84
N LEU A 179 8.32 3.07 12.22
CA LEU A 179 8.42 3.15 10.75
C LEU A 179 7.95 1.86 10.05
N GLU A 180 8.08 0.72 10.72
CA GLU A 180 7.55 -0.58 10.27
C GLU A 180 6.05 -0.54 9.98
N ARG A 181 5.27 0.22 10.76
CA ARG A 181 3.82 0.37 10.52
C ARG A 181 3.52 1.14 9.24
N CYS A 182 4.47 1.90 8.72
CA CYS A 182 4.37 2.64 7.48
C CYS A 182 5.21 2.04 6.35
N SER A 183 5.56 0.75 6.41
CA SER A 183 6.45 0.10 5.44
C SER A 183 5.73 -0.50 4.22
N THR A 184 4.43 -0.23 4.04
CA THR A 184 3.67 -0.73 2.88
C THR A 184 4.15 -0.02 1.63
N SER A 185 4.49 -0.81 0.62
CA SER A 185 4.93 -0.26 -0.66
C SER A 185 3.79 0.39 -1.44
N CYS A 186 4.12 1.35 -2.29
CA CYS A 186 3.15 1.91 -3.21
C CYS A 186 2.75 0.92 -4.30
N VAL A 187 1.46 0.88 -4.68
CA VAL A 187 0.95 -0.05 -5.71
C VAL A 187 1.61 0.16 -7.08
N GLY A 188 1.91 1.41 -7.42
CA GLY A 188 2.49 1.82 -8.70
C GLY A 188 4.00 1.99 -8.69
N ASN A 189 4.64 1.87 -7.52
CA ASN A 189 6.09 1.85 -7.39
C ASN A 189 6.53 1.21 -6.06
N ARG A 190 6.96 -0.05 -6.09
CA ARG A 190 7.35 -0.76 -4.86
C ARG A 190 8.64 -0.26 -4.21
N SER A 191 9.43 0.57 -4.90
CA SER A 191 10.58 1.27 -4.30
C SER A 191 10.16 2.51 -3.49
N GLN A 192 8.89 2.87 -3.52
CA GLN A 192 8.32 3.96 -2.73
C GLN A 192 7.45 3.40 -1.59
N ILE A 193 7.38 4.17 -0.51
CA ILE A 193 6.69 3.80 0.72
C ILE A 193 5.40 4.62 0.87
N CYS A 194 4.26 3.92 0.95
CA CYS A 194 2.91 4.47 0.91
C CYS A 194 2.11 4.13 2.17
N GLY A 195 2.73 4.23 3.35
CA GLY A 195 2.04 4.09 4.64
C GLY A 195 1.82 2.64 5.06
N GLY A 196 0.69 2.37 5.67
CA GLY A 196 0.26 1.04 6.07
C GLY A 196 -1.19 1.04 6.53
N PHE A 197 -1.66 -0.09 7.07
CA PHE A 197 -3.06 -0.20 7.48
C PHE A 197 -3.34 0.70 8.69
N PHE A 198 -4.19 1.72 8.50
CA PHE A 198 -4.40 2.82 9.46
C PHE A 198 -3.11 3.48 9.94
N ALA A 199 -2.12 3.55 9.06
CA ALA A 199 -0.85 4.21 9.29
C ALA A 199 -0.49 5.08 8.08
N LEU A 200 -0.32 6.39 8.31
CA LEU A 200 0.00 7.37 7.29
C LEU A 200 1.51 7.60 7.22
N SER A 201 2.09 7.42 6.04
CA SER A 201 3.37 8.04 5.69
C SER A 201 3.12 9.49 5.30
N VAL A 202 3.59 10.43 6.10
CA VAL A 202 3.37 11.87 5.86
C VAL A 202 4.57 12.48 5.17
N TYR A 203 4.31 13.20 4.09
CA TYR A 203 5.28 13.93 3.28
C TYR A 203 4.96 15.42 3.26
N ASN A 204 5.99 16.25 3.11
CA ASN A 204 5.79 17.65 2.78
C ASN A 204 5.27 17.77 1.34
N ALA A 205 4.15 18.48 1.17
CA ALA A 205 3.60 18.84 -0.14
C ALA A 205 3.92 20.29 -0.54
N SER A 206 4.30 21.13 0.44
CA SER A 206 4.70 22.53 0.23
C SER A 206 6.08 22.60 -0.43
N ASN A 207 6.15 23.22 -1.61
CA ASN A 207 7.38 23.58 -2.35
C ASN A 207 7.99 22.56 -3.32
N THR A 208 7.20 21.64 -3.88
CA THR A 208 7.58 21.10 -5.20
C THR A 208 7.37 22.20 -6.24
N LYS A 209 8.41 23.01 -6.50
CA LYS A 209 8.40 23.89 -7.67
C LYS A 209 8.11 23.01 -8.88
N SER A 210 7.02 23.29 -9.59
CA SER A 210 6.76 22.76 -10.93
C SER A 210 7.96 23.10 -11.83
N GLY A 211 8.98 22.24 -11.88
CA GLY A 211 10.26 22.63 -12.46
C GLY A 211 11.37 21.64 -12.21
N GLY A 212 11.22 20.44 -12.75
CA GLY A 212 12.27 19.43 -12.78
C GLY A 212 11.65 18.05 -12.79
N GLY A 213 11.29 17.57 -13.99
CA GLY A 213 10.81 16.20 -14.14
C GLY A 213 11.79 15.24 -13.48
N LEU A 214 11.34 14.57 -12.42
CA LEU A 214 12.02 13.41 -11.90
C LEU A 214 12.17 12.47 -13.10
N SER A 215 13.43 12.23 -13.48
CA SER A 215 13.80 11.44 -14.66
C SER A 215 12.85 10.27 -14.78
N LYS A 216 12.20 10.13 -15.95
CA LYS A 216 11.27 9.06 -16.32
C LYS A 216 11.87 7.71 -15.97
N THR A 217 11.76 7.31 -14.71
CA THR A 217 12.08 5.96 -14.30
C THR A 217 10.83 5.22 -14.69
N LYS A 218 10.84 4.71 -15.94
CA LYS A 218 9.82 3.85 -16.57
C LYS A 218 9.01 3.17 -15.46
N ILE A 219 7.79 3.69 -15.28
CA ILE A 219 6.85 3.35 -14.21
C ILE A 219 6.43 1.90 -14.44
N ILE A 220 6.59 1.07 -13.41
CA ILE A 220 6.15 -0.32 -13.41
C ILE A 220 4.97 -0.36 -12.45
N GLY A 221 3.75 -0.31 -13.01
CA GLY A 221 2.53 -0.48 -12.24
C GLY A 221 2.16 -1.95 -12.25
N ILE A 222 2.02 -2.57 -11.07
CA ILE A 222 1.53 -3.94 -10.97
C ILE A 222 0.00 -3.92 -11.08
N THR A 223 -0.52 -4.82 -11.91
CA THR A 223 -1.95 -5.16 -11.98
C THR A 223 -2.28 -6.29 -11.01
N ILE A 224 -3.53 -6.35 -10.57
CA ILE A 224 -4.08 -7.39 -9.70
C ILE A 224 -3.71 -8.78 -10.27
N GLY A 225 -3.15 -9.65 -9.43
CA GLY A 225 -3.03 -11.06 -9.78
C GLY A 225 -4.41 -11.67 -9.89
N SER A 226 -4.66 -12.40 -10.97
CA SER A 226 -5.93 -13.09 -11.18
C SER A 226 -6.17 -14.07 -10.02
N VAL A 227 -7.45 -14.33 -9.69
CA VAL A 227 -7.78 -15.42 -8.75
C VAL A 227 -7.18 -16.70 -9.31
N VAL A 228 -6.29 -17.32 -8.55
CA VAL A 228 -5.61 -18.56 -8.95
C VAL A 228 -6.49 -19.75 -8.63
N GLY A 229 -7.21 -19.67 -7.51
CA GLY A 229 -8.20 -20.65 -7.12
C GLY A 229 -8.69 -20.47 -5.69
N VAL A 230 -9.74 -21.22 -5.34
CA VAL A 230 -10.22 -21.37 -3.96
C VAL A 230 -9.75 -22.71 -3.43
N ILE A 231 -9.22 -22.75 -2.20
CA ILE A 231 -8.57 -23.95 -1.65
C ILE A 231 -8.98 -24.27 -0.20
N LYS A 232 -8.77 -25.53 0.19
CA LYS A 232 -8.90 -26.04 1.56
C LYS A 232 -7.73 -26.98 1.92
N GLN A 233 -7.27 -26.92 3.17
CA GLN A 233 -6.36 -27.93 3.75
C GLN A 233 -7.07 -29.28 3.87
#